data_AF-A0A3M1S5S9-F1
#
_entry.id   AF-A0A3M1S5S9-F1
#
_cell.length_a   1.000
_cell.length_b   1.000
_cell.length_c   1.000
_cell.angle_alpha   90.00
_cell.angle_beta   90.00
_cell.angle_gamma   90.00
#
_symmetry.space_group_name_H-M   'P 1'
#
loop_
_entity.id
_entity.type
_entity.pdbx_description
1 polymer ?
#
loop_
_entity_poly.entity_id
_entity_poly.type
_entity_poly.pdbx_seq_one_letter_code
_entity_poly.pdbx_strand_id
1 'polypeptide(L)'
;GEGGDIISLVQKIEGVDFLEAIAYLENDCIEPAPKRETKKKPEVPYPKAKEAETFYRAIKRTSNDVFVARFFKQKGLNIHPTIGAVEYKAMSGQHYIAIPCPTKDRVFGLECRGVNDDGTDTYRDGQKVRKTTGHKLPWVFKRKGSSCLITESIIDALAGEIYFGFDGTLIALNGVGNIKFLPTICEKNAFEIVYLALDNDQAGQDAQRKAVSILKNTVKVEIITDHHEAGVKDLHKLLELRLGGEDKKPKLKEVKAL
;
A
#
# COMPACT_ATOMS: atom_id res chain seq x y z
N GLY A 1 47.64 13.56 15.67
CA GLY A 1 46.37 14.20 16.09
C GLY A 1 45.55 14.46 14.86
N GLU A 2 44.25 14.26 14.94
CA GLU A 2 43.33 14.66 13.85
C GLU A 2 43.21 16.19 13.84
N GLY A 3 43.28 16.80 12.65
CA GLY A 3 43.05 18.23 12.47
C GLY A 3 41.60 18.51 12.06
N GLY A 4 41.02 19.59 12.57
CA GLY A 4 39.65 20.03 12.28
C GLY A 4 39.37 21.42 12.85
N ASP A 5 38.23 22.02 12.48
CA ASP A 5 37.79 23.30 13.03
C ASP A 5 37.13 23.15 14.42
N ILE A 6 36.89 24.27 15.09
CA ILE A 6 36.33 24.29 16.44
C ILE A 6 34.93 23.69 16.51
N ILE A 7 34.15 23.74 15.42
CA ILE A 7 32.81 23.16 15.35
C ILE A 7 32.91 21.63 15.34
N SER A 8 33.78 21.09 14.49
CA SER A 8 34.05 19.65 14.40
C SER A 8 34.55 19.09 15.74
N LEU A 9 35.30 19.88 16.51
CA LEU A 9 35.74 19.53 17.85
C LEU A 9 34.54 19.41 18.82
N VAL A 10 33.63 20.40 18.83
CA VAL A 10 32.43 20.39 19.69
C VAL A 10 31.49 19.23 19.34
N GLN A 11 31.25 18.98 18.05
CA GLN A 11 30.43 17.84 17.62
C GLN A 11 30.97 16.50 18.12
N LYS A 12 32.30 16.34 18.14
CA LYS A 12 32.95 15.11 18.63
C LYS A 12 32.97 14.99 20.15
N ILE A 13 33.15 16.09 20.87
CA ILE A 13 33.18 16.09 22.33
C ILE A 13 31.76 15.92 22.91
N GLU A 14 30.79 16.65 22.38
CA GLU A 14 29.42 16.71 22.93
C GLU A 14 28.45 15.75 22.23
N GLY A 15 28.84 15.14 21.10
CA GLY A 15 27.98 14.20 20.37
C GLY A 15 26.78 14.85 19.68
N VAL A 16 26.90 16.13 19.31
CA VAL A 16 25.82 16.97 18.77
C VAL A 16 25.96 17.22 17.26
N ASP A 17 24.87 17.65 16.62
CA ASP A 17 24.91 18.03 15.21
C ASP A 17 25.51 19.43 14.98
N PHE A 18 25.65 19.84 13.71
CA PHE A 18 26.35 21.06 13.35
C PHE A 18 25.63 22.33 13.86
N LEU A 19 24.30 22.36 13.83
CA LEU A 19 23.53 23.53 14.27
C LEU A 19 23.53 23.63 15.80
N GLU A 20 23.47 22.48 16.47
CA GLU A 20 23.62 22.40 17.92
C GLU A 20 25.02 22.82 18.35
N ALA A 21 26.07 22.37 17.65
CA ALA A 21 27.45 22.80 17.93
C ALA A 21 27.65 24.32 17.73
N ILE A 22 27.02 24.91 16.70
CA ILE A 22 27.01 26.37 16.53
C ILE A 22 26.27 27.05 17.68
N ALA A 23 25.11 26.54 18.09
CA ALA A 23 24.37 27.09 19.23
C ALA A 23 25.17 27.01 20.55
N TYR A 24 25.92 25.92 20.76
CA TYR A 24 26.86 25.77 21.88
C TYR A 24 27.99 26.81 21.83
N LEU A 25 28.45 27.17 20.63
CA LEU A 25 29.52 28.16 20.43
C LEU A 25 29.03 29.61 20.47
N GLU A 26 27.73 29.88 20.26
CA GLU A 26 27.16 31.23 20.11
C GLU A 26 26.64 31.90 21.41
N ASN A 27 26.75 31.23 22.59
CA ASN A 27 26.58 31.72 23.99
C ASN A 27 25.32 31.26 24.77
N ASP A 28 25.56 31.10 26.08
CA ASP A 28 24.69 31.36 27.25
C ASP A 28 23.17 31.46 27.03
N CYS A 29 22.45 30.52 27.64
CA CYS A 29 21.06 30.62 28.12
C CYS A 29 20.10 31.49 27.30
N ILE A 30 19.61 30.97 26.17
CA ILE A 30 18.44 31.54 25.48
C ILE A 30 17.29 30.56 25.61
N GLU A 31 16.26 30.94 26.37
CA GLU A 31 14.99 30.22 26.38
C GLU A 31 14.47 30.06 24.94
N PRO A 32 14.02 28.87 24.53
CA PRO A 32 13.61 28.64 23.16
C PRO A 32 12.43 29.57 22.84
N ALA A 33 12.66 30.50 21.90
CA ALA A 33 11.62 31.38 21.40
C ALA A 33 10.42 30.53 20.92
N PRO A 34 9.17 30.95 21.20
CA PRO A 34 7.99 30.21 20.78
C PRO A 34 8.04 30.02 19.28
N LYS A 35 8.10 28.76 18.84
CA LYS A 35 8.14 28.38 17.43
C LYS A 35 6.95 29.01 16.73
N ARG A 36 7.20 30.04 15.92
CA ARG A 36 6.22 30.50 14.93
C ARG A 36 5.89 29.31 14.05
N GLU A 37 4.63 28.87 14.08
CA GLU A 37 4.11 27.94 13.10
C GLU A 37 4.29 28.57 11.72
N THR A 38 5.33 28.14 11.02
CA THR A 38 5.47 28.41 9.60
C THR A 38 4.32 27.69 8.94
N LYS A 39 3.33 28.45 8.46
CA LYS A 39 2.32 27.94 7.54
C LYS A 39 3.07 27.22 6.42
N LYS A 40 3.06 25.88 6.44
CA LYS A 40 3.67 25.06 5.39
C LYS A 40 3.09 25.59 4.08
N LYS A 41 3.94 26.11 3.19
CA LYS A 41 3.54 26.43 1.82
C LYS A 41 2.81 25.21 1.27
N PRO A 42 1.66 25.37 0.58
CA PRO A 42 0.99 24.25 -0.05
C PRO A 42 2.03 23.52 -0.92
N GLU A 43 2.26 22.26 -0.59
CA GLU A 43 3.23 21.40 -1.24
C GLU A 43 2.80 21.29 -2.71
N VAL A 44 3.53 21.97 -3.60
CA VAL A 44 3.27 21.90 -5.03
C VAL A 44 3.35 20.41 -5.42
N PRO A 45 2.32 19.83 -6.05
CA PRO A 45 2.34 18.42 -6.41
C PRO A 45 3.61 18.13 -7.23
N TYR A 46 4.44 17.23 -6.73
CA TYR A 46 5.65 16.77 -7.41
C TYR A 46 5.31 16.38 -8.86
N PRO A 47 6.15 16.69 -9.88
CA PRO A 47 5.80 16.49 -11.30
C PRO A 47 5.25 15.10 -11.63
N LYS A 48 5.80 14.06 -10.99
CA LYS A 48 5.40 12.65 -11.16
C LYS A 48 3.95 12.35 -10.81
N ALA A 49 3.38 12.99 -9.78
CA ALA A 49 1.98 12.78 -9.40
C ALA A 49 1.02 13.37 -10.45
N LYS A 50 1.34 14.58 -10.93
CA LYS A 50 0.57 15.26 -11.97
C LYS A 50 0.64 14.52 -13.32
N GLU A 51 1.81 13.97 -13.64
CA GLU A 51 2.00 13.09 -14.80
C GLU A 51 1.13 11.83 -14.70
N ALA A 52 1.15 11.14 -13.55
CA ALA A 52 0.34 9.94 -13.34
C ALA A 52 -1.16 10.23 -13.41
N GLU A 53 -1.62 11.35 -12.84
CA GLU A 53 -3.00 11.80 -12.94
C GLU A 53 -3.40 12.11 -14.39
N THR A 54 -2.56 12.86 -15.11
CA THR A 54 -2.80 13.21 -16.52
C THR A 54 -2.87 11.95 -17.38
N PHE A 55 -1.93 11.03 -17.17
CA PHE A 55 -1.88 9.75 -17.85
C PHE A 55 -3.13 8.90 -17.55
N TYR A 56 -3.54 8.81 -16.28
CA TYR A 56 -4.77 8.10 -15.87
C TYR A 56 -6.01 8.66 -16.59
N ARG A 57 -6.16 9.99 -16.61
CA ARG A 57 -7.28 10.66 -17.30
C ARG A 57 -7.29 10.36 -18.79
N ALA A 58 -6.12 10.25 -19.43
CA ALA A 58 -6.01 9.90 -20.83
C ALA A 58 -6.44 8.46 -21.10
N ILE A 59 -5.85 7.48 -20.41
CA ILE A 59 -6.16 6.05 -20.63
C ILE A 59 -7.60 5.70 -20.24
N LYS A 60 -8.18 6.37 -19.22
CA LYS A 60 -9.56 6.14 -18.80
C LYS A 60 -10.57 6.42 -19.92
N ARG A 61 -10.29 7.37 -20.81
CA ARG A 61 -11.18 7.72 -21.94
C ARG A 61 -11.20 6.64 -23.03
N THR A 62 -10.15 5.85 -23.12
CA THR A 62 -9.96 4.82 -24.15
C THR A 62 -9.99 3.40 -23.56
N SER A 63 -10.35 3.28 -22.28
CA SER A 63 -10.36 2.00 -21.56
C SER A 63 -11.47 1.10 -22.10
N ASN A 64 -11.16 -0.18 -22.30
CA ASN A 64 -12.16 -1.19 -22.61
C ASN A 64 -12.68 -1.85 -21.32
N ASP A 65 -13.86 -1.44 -20.87
CA ASP A 65 -14.46 -1.97 -19.65
C ASP A 65 -14.77 -3.47 -19.72
N VAL A 66 -15.03 -4.01 -20.92
CA VAL A 66 -15.23 -5.46 -21.12
C VAL A 66 -13.93 -6.22 -20.88
N PHE A 67 -12.79 -5.67 -21.32
CA PHE A 67 -11.47 -6.24 -21.06
C PHE A 67 -11.13 -6.21 -19.56
N VAL A 68 -11.40 -5.08 -18.89
CA VAL A 68 -11.22 -4.95 -17.44
C VAL A 68 -12.09 -5.97 -16.70
N ALA A 69 -13.37 -6.08 -17.05
CA ALA A 69 -14.29 -7.05 -16.45
C ALA A 69 -13.83 -8.50 -16.68
N ARG A 70 -13.34 -8.82 -17.88
CA ARG A 70 -12.76 -10.13 -18.19
C ARG A 70 -11.59 -10.46 -17.27
N PHE A 71 -10.66 -9.52 -17.08
CA PHE A 71 -9.53 -9.73 -16.17
C PHE A 71 -9.99 -10.07 -14.74
N PHE A 72 -10.89 -9.28 -14.14
CA PHE A 72 -11.37 -9.56 -12.79
C PHE A 72 -12.13 -10.89 -12.71
N LYS A 73 -12.94 -11.20 -13.72
CA LYS A 73 -13.65 -12.49 -13.82
C LYS A 73 -12.68 -13.66 -13.87
N GLN A 74 -11.62 -13.60 -14.68
CA GLN A 74 -10.58 -14.64 -14.75
C GLN A 74 -9.85 -14.83 -13.41
N LYS A 75 -9.79 -13.79 -12.58
CA LYS A 75 -9.21 -13.86 -11.24
C LYS A 75 -10.19 -14.33 -10.17
N GLY A 76 -11.45 -14.59 -10.50
CA GLY A 76 -12.50 -14.91 -9.52
C GLY A 76 -12.84 -13.72 -8.61
N LEU A 77 -12.64 -12.49 -9.09
CA LEU A 77 -12.81 -11.26 -8.31
C LEU A 77 -14.03 -10.45 -8.75
N ASN A 78 -14.58 -9.68 -7.82
CA ASN A 78 -15.61 -8.68 -8.09
C ASN A 78 -14.98 -7.43 -8.71
N ILE A 79 -15.61 -6.88 -9.75
CA ILE A 79 -15.26 -5.57 -10.29
C ILE A 79 -16.05 -4.48 -9.57
N HIS A 80 -15.33 -3.56 -8.94
CA HIS A 80 -15.91 -2.41 -8.25
C HIS A 80 -15.60 -1.13 -9.04
N PRO A 81 -16.59 -0.45 -9.65
CA PRO A 81 -16.34 0.76 -10.44
C PRO A 81 -15.59 1.85 -9.66
N THR A 82 -15.76 1.89 -8.34
CA THR A 82 -15.13 2.84 -7.42
C THR A 82 -13.62 2.68 -7.29
N ILE A 83 -13.05 1.53 -7.66
CA ILE A 83 -11.58 1.33 -7.64
C ILE A 83 -10.91 2.01 -8.83
N GLY A 84 -11.68 2.32 -9.87
CA GLY A 84 -11.21 3.04 -11.05
C GLY A 84 -10.19 2.28 -11.91
N ALA A 85 -10.24 0.95 -11.91
CA ALA A 85 -9.41 0.12 -12.78
C ALA A 85 -9.69 0.44 -14.25
N VAL A 86 -8.64 0.51 -15.07
CA VAL A 86 -8.71 0.85 -16.49
C VAL A 86 -7.76 -0.03 -17.30
N GLU A 87 -8.11 -0.28 -18.56
CA GLU A 87 -7.18 -0.85 -19.52
C GLU A 87 -6.21 0.22 -20.04
N TYR A 88 -4.95 -0.17 -20.23
CA TYR A 88 -3.94 0.60 -20.92
C TYR A 88 -3.12 -0.30 -21.85
N LYS A 89 -3.13 0.00 -23.15
CA LYS A 89 -2.25 -0.65 -24.14
C LYS A 89 -1.01 0.20 -24.38
N ALA A 90 0.16 -0.35 -24.09
CA ALA A 90 1.44 0.32 -24.35
C ALA A 90 1.79 0.29 -25.84
N MET A 91 2.69 1.19 -26.27
CA MET A 91 3.18 1.23 -27.66
C MET A 91 3.86 -0.07 -28.09
N SER A 92 4.41 -0.85 -27.15
CA SER A 92 4.97 -2.17 -27.42
C SER A 92 3.91 -3.25 -27.71
N GLY A 93 2.62 -2.90 -27.71
CA GLY A 93 1.50 -3.82 -27.82
C GLY A 93 1.06 -4.47 -26.50
N GLN A 94 1.84 -4.33 -25.42
CA GLN A 94 1.52 -4.92 -24.11
C GLN A 94 0.27 -4.28 -23.51
N HIS A 95 -0.72 -5.10 -23.15
CA HIS A 95 -1.89 -4.67 -22.39
C HIS A 95 -1.60 -4.65 -20.90
N TYR A 96 -2.20 -3.69 -20.20
CA TYR A 96 -2.13 -3.56 -18.75
C TYR A 96 -3.51 -3.30 -18.17
N ILE A 97 -3.74 -3.82 -16.97
CA ILE A 97 -4.76 -3.32 -16.06
C ILE A 97 -4.07 -2.37 -15.09
N ALA A 98 -4.47 -1.10 -15.13
CA ALA A 98 -3.94 -0.04 -14.28
C ALA A 98 -4.96 0.33 -13.20
N ILE A 99 -4.52 0.39 -11.94
CA ILE A 99 -5.36 0.79 -10.81
C ILE A 99 -4.75 2.04 -10.14
N PRO A 100 -5.51 3.14 -10.03
CA PRO A 100 -5.02 4.38 -9.45
C PRO A 100 -4.81 4.28 -7.94
N CYS A 101 -3.67 4.81 -7.49
CA CYS A 101 -3.25 4.83 -6.09
C CYS A 101 -3.03 6.28 -5.61
N PRO A 102 -3.40 6.61 -4.35
CA PRO A 102 -4.12 5.76 -3.40
C PRO A 102 -5.59 5.50 -3.77
N THR A 103 -6.21 6.37 -4.57
CA THR A 103 -7.63 6.24 -4.98
C THR A 103 -7.84 6.80 -6.39
N LYS A 104 -8.97 6.49 -7.04
CA LYS A 104 -9.33 7.04 -8.35
C LYS A 104 -9.54 8.56 -8.38
N ASP A 105 -9.88 9.16 -7.24
CA ASP A 105 -10.18 10.59 -7.12
C ASP A 105 -8.95 11.40 -6.66
N ARG A 106 -7.90 10.71 -6.21
CA ARG A 106 -6.61 11.28 -5.80
C ARG A 106 -5.50 10.41 -6.35
N VAL A 107 -5.17 10.62 -7.61
CA VAL A 107 -4.19 9.80 -8.34
C VAL A 107 -2.79 10.38 -8.17
N PHE A 108 -1.92 9.64 -7.49
CA PHE A 108 -0.50 9.95 -7.34
C PHE A 108 0.38 8.93 -8.06
N GLY A 109 -0.16 7.74 -8.32
CA GLY A 109 0.47 6.72 -9.14
C GLY A 109 -0.55 5.72 -9.65
N LEU A 110 -0.10 4.85 -10.55
CA LEU A 110 -0.87 3.72 -11.10
C LEU A 110 -0.08 2.44 -10.88
N GLU A 111 -0.71 1.44 -10.27
CA GLU A 111 -0.18 0.08 -10.26
C GLU A 111 -0.66 -0.63 -11.53
N CYS A 112 0.26 -0.93 -12.44
CA CYS A 112 -0.04 -1.53 -13.74
C CYS A 112 0.39 -3.00 -13.75
N ARG A 113 -0.55 -3.90 -14.02
CA ARG A 113 -0.30 -5.34 -14.20
C ARG A 113 -0.40 -5.68 -15.67
N GLY A 114 0.63 -6.32 -16.23
CA GLY A 114 0.63 -6.79 -17.61
C GLY A 114 -0.33 -7.96 -17.76
N VAL A 115 -1.20 -7.88 -18.77
CA VAL A 115 -2.26 -8.85 -19.03
C VAL A 115 -2.24 -9.22 -20.52
N ASN A 116 -2.50 -10.49 -20.84
CA ASN A 116 -2.65 -10.98 -22.21
C ASN A 116 -4.08 -10.69 -22.74
N ASP A 117 -4.32 -10.87 -24.05
CA ASP A 117 -5.62 -10.57 -24.66
C ASP A 117 -6.79 -11.40 -24.08
N ASP A 118 -6.49 -12.55 -23.50
CA ASP A 118 -7.45 -13.43 -22.82
C ASP A 118 -7.78 -13.03 -21.38
N GLY A 119 -7.10 -12.00 -20.84
CA GLY A 119 -7.28 -11.52 -19.46
C GLY A 119 -6.36 -12.20 -18.43
N THR A 120 -5.45 -13.08 -18.83
CA THR A 120 -4.48 -13.73 -17.93
C THR A 120 -3.25 -12.86 -17.69
N ASP A 121 -2.50 -13.11 -16.61
CA ASP A 121 -1.26 -12.35 -16.33
C ASP A 121 -0.22 -12.59 -17.45
N THR A 122 0.46 -11.54 -17.89
CA THR A 122 1.63 -11.68 -18.75
C THR A 122 2.88 -11.99 -17.92
N TYR A 123 3.70 -12.93 -18.41
CA TYR A 123 4.97 -13.30 -17.80
C TYR A 123 6.15 -12.99 -18.74
N ARG A 124 7.27 -12.58 -18.16
CA ARG A 124 8.56 -12.42 -18.83
C ARG A 124 9.64 -12.98 -17.92
N ASP A 125 10.45 -13.89 -18.44
CA ASP A 125 11.52 -14.55 -17.68
C ASP A 125 11.04 -15.18 -16.36
N GLY A 126 9.85 -15.81 -16.40
CA GLY A 126 9.21 -16.44 -15.24
C GLY A 126 8.56 -15.47 -14.25
N GLN A 127 8.62 -14.16 -14.48
CA GLN A 127 8.06 -13.15 -13.58
C GLN A 127 6.86 -12.45 -14.19
N LYS A 128 5.87 -12.11 -13.35
CA LYS A 128 4.71 -11.32 -13.78
C LYS A 128 5.17 -9.93 -14.21
N VAL A 129 4.76 -9.50 -15.40
CA VAL A 129 5.03 -8.16 -15.89
C VAL A 129 4.23 -7.16 -15.06
N ARG A 130 4.91 -6.28 -14.33
CA ARG A 130 4.31 -5.22 -13.52
C ARG A 130 5.12 -3.94 -13.66
N LYS A 131 4.45 -2.79 -13.56
CA LYS A 131 5.11 -1.50 -13.45
C LYS A 131 4.27 -0.53 -12.62
N THR A 132 4.93 0.43 -11.99
CA THR A 132 4.26 1.56 -11.34
C THR A 132 4.56 2.82 -12.13
N THR A 133 3.53 3.60 -12.46
CA THR A 133 3.68 4.95 -13.01
C THR A 133 3.42 5.96 -11.90
N GLY A 134 4.29 6.96 -11.71
CA GLY A 134 4.15 7.92 -10.60
C GLY A 134 4.65 7.35 -9.26
N HIS A 135 3.94 7.64 -8.17
CA HIS A 135 4.32 7.22 -6.82
C HIS A 135 3.74 5.85 -6.46
N LYS A 136 4.60 4.97 -5.93
CA LYS A 136 4.18 3.69 -5.36
C LYS A 136 3.64 3.89 -3.94
N LEU A 137 2.36 4.26 -3.84
CA LEU A 137 1.66 4.46 -2.56
C LEU A 137 0.72 3.29 -2.25
N PRO A 138 0.35 3.07 -0.98
CA PRO A 138 -0.74 2.19 -0.63
C PRO A 138 -2.01 2.56 -1.39
N TRP A 139 -2.70 1.55 -1.88
CA TRP A 139 -4.05 1.68 -2.42
C TRP A 139 -5.07 1.56 -1.29
N VAL A 140 -6.12 2.38 -1.32
CA VAL A 140 -7.15 2.42 -0.28
C VAL A 140 -8.52 2.41 -0.93
N PHE A 141 -9.29 1.34 -0.70
CA PHE A 141 -10.70 1.28 -1.04
C PHE A 141 -11.55 1.48 0.21
N LYS A 142 -11.83 2.75 0.48
CA LYS A 142 -12.58 3.18 1.65
C LYS A 142 -14.05 2.73 1.57
N ARG A 143 -14.53 2.13 2.66
CA ARG A 143 -15.93 1.78 2.89
C ARG A 143 -16.41 2.37 4.22
N LYS A 144 -17.69 2.20 4.53
CA LYS A 144 -18.24 2.55 5.84
C LYS A 144 -17.75 1.54 6.88
N GLY A 145 -17.56 1.98 8.11
CA GLY A 145 -17.11 1.13 9.22
C GLY A 145 -15.73 1.51 9.77
N SER A 146 -15.38 0.91 10.89
CA SER A 146 -14.15 1.13 11.66
C SER A 146 -13.12 0.00 11.50
N SER A 147 -13.37 -0.97 10.61
CA SER A 147 -12.46 -2.07 10.32
C SER A 147 -11.73 -1.89 8.99
N CYS A 148 -10.51 -2.42 8.90
CA CYS A 148 -9.81 -2.54 7.63
C CYS A 148 -9.03 -3.85 7.47
N LEU A 149 -8.94 -4.34 6.24
CA LEU A 149 -8.08 -5.45 5.83
C LEU A 149 -6.88 -4.91 5.05
N ILE A 150 -5.68 -5.25 5.49
CA ILE A 150 -4.41 -4.82 4.89
C ILE A 150 -3.69 -6.03 4.31
N THR A 151 -3.36 -5.94 3.03
CA THR A 151 -2.62 -6.97 2.29
C THR A 151 -1.44 -6.36 1.52
N GLU A 152 -0.59 -7.18 0.92
CA GLU A 152 0.52 -6.68 0.10
C GLU A 152 0.06 -6.09 -1.24
N SER A 153 -0.99 -6.65 -1.85
CA SER A 153 -1.41 -6.29 -3.20
C SER A 153 -2.93 -6.14 -3.33
N ILE A 154 -3.35 -5.30 -4.29
CA ILE A 154 -4.77 -4.99 -4.53
C ILE A 154 -5.58 -6.26 -4.82
N ILE A 155 -4.97 -7.22 -5.52
CA ILE A 155 -5.60 -8.49 -5.86
C ILE A 155 -5.88 -9.33 -4.60
N ASP A 156 -4.96 -9.34 -3.63
CA ASP A 156 -5.13 -10.04 -2.35
C ASP A 156 -6.17 -9.36 -1.47
N ALA A 157 -6.23 -8.01 -1.51
CA ALA A 157 -7.25 -7.26 -0.78
C ALA A 157 -8.66 -7.59 -1.29
N LEU A 158 -8.83 -7.63 -2.61
CA LEU A 158 -10.09 -8.02 -3.24
C LEU A 158 -10.41 -9.51 -3.07
N ALA A 159 -9.39 -10.37 -3.03
CA ALA A 159 -9.59 -11.79 -2.73
C ALA A 159 -10.07 -12.00 -1.28
N GLY A 160 -9.48 -11.28 -0.32
CA GLY A 160 -9.88 -11.29 1.08
C GLY A 160 -11.31 -10.82 1.30
N GLU A 161 -11.76 -9.79 0.58
CA GLU A 161 -13.19 -9.41 0.54
C GLU A 161 -14.09 -10.61 0.26
N ILE A 162 -13.81 -11.36 -0.81
CA ILE A 162 -14.67 -12.47 -1.24
C ILE A 162 -14.55 -13.65 -0.30
N TYR A 163 -13.32 -14.00 0.07
CA TYR A 163 -13.05 -15.18 0.87
C TYR A 163 -13.67 -15.06 2.27
N PHE A 164 -13.50 -13.92 2.94
CA PHE A 164 -14.03 -13.69 4.27
C PHE A 164 -15.44 -13.09 4.28
N GLY A 165 -15.97 -12.64 3.13
CA GLY A 165 -17.16 -11.80 3.10
C GLY A 165 -16.93 -10.45 3.77
N PHE A 166 -15.70 -9.92 3.69
CA PHE A 166 -15.28 -8.72 4.39
C PHE A 166 -15.83 -7.46 3.71
N ASP A 167 -16.56 -6.64 4.47
CA ASP A 167 -17.25 -5.44 3.99
C ASP A 167 -16.59 -4.12 4.43
N GLY A 168 -15.54 -4.18 5.25
CA GLY A 168 -14.77 -3.03 5.72
C GLY A 168 -13.81 -2.43 4.68
N THR A 169 -12.99 -1.46 5.11
CA THR A 169 -12.04 -0.79 4.19
C THR A 169 -10.93 -1.74 3.76
N LEU A 170 -10.62 -1.76 2.46
CA LEU A 170 -9.51 -2.56 1.93
C LEU A 170 -8.28 -1.69 1.69
N ILE A 171 -7.11 -2.16 2.11
CA ILE A 171 -5.83 -1.49 1.90
C ILE A 171 -4.86 -2.49 1.29
N ALA A 172 -4.20 -2.08 0.21
CA ALA A 172 -3.06 -2.81 -0.32
C ALA A 172 -1.81 -1.96 -0.19
N LEU A 173 -0.75 -2.51 0.41
CA LEU A 173 0.52 -1.81 0.58
C LEU A 173 1.18 -1.48 -0.76
N ASN A 174 0.91 -2.26 -1.81
CA ASN A 174 1.64 -2.23 -3.08
C ASN A 174 3.15 -2.47 -2.85
N GLY A 175 3.45 -3.48 -2.04
CA GLY A 175 4.78 -3.87 -1.60
C GLY A 175 5.12 -3.42 -0.18
N VAL A 176 5.84 -4.29 0.53
CA VAL A 176 6.15 -4.18 1.97
C VAL A 176 6.84 -2.88 2.40
N GLY A 177 7.56 -2.21 1.49
CA GLY A 177 8.22 -0.93 1.77
C GLY A 177 7.27 0.21 2.19
N ASN A 178 5.97 0.04 1.98
CA ASN A 178 4.94 1.02 2.29
C ASN A 178 4.31 0.89 3.68
N ILE A 179 4.78 -0.04 4.52
CA ILE A 179 4.33 -0.16 5.93
C ILE A 179 4.44 1.15 6.71
N LYS A 180 5.44 1.97 6.39
CA LYS A 180 5.64 3.29 7.03
C LYS A 180 4.44 4.22 6.95
N PHE A 181 3.51 4.00 6.02
CA PHE A 181 2.30 4.81 5.87
C PHE A 181 1.13 4.34 6.75
N LEU A 182 1.22 3.17 7.38
CA LEU A 182 0.12 2.58 8.15
C LEU A 182 -0.36 3.46 9.32
N PRO A 183 0.51 4.10 10.13
CA PRO A 183 0.04 4.99 11.21
C PRO A 183 -0.87 6.10 10.69
N THR A 184 -0.40 6.85 9.68
CA THR A 184 -1.17 7.96 9.10
C THR A 184 -2.46 7.48 8.45
N ILE A 185 -2.47 6.31 7.82
CA ILE A 185 -3.69 5.76 7.22
C ILE A 185 -4.69 5.36 8.30
N CYS A 186 -4.24 4.71 9.38
CA CYS A 186 -5.11 4.26 10.46
C CYS A 186 -5.70 5.45 11.23
N GLU A 187 -4.86 6.42 11.60
CA GLU A 187 -5.27 7.64 12.30
C GLU A 187 -6.31 8.43 11.49
N LYS A 188 -6.03 8.69 10.20
CA LYS A 188 -6.91 9.46 9.34
C LYS A 188 -8.30 8.82 9.15
N ASN A 189 -8.39 7.51 9.25
CA ASN A 189 -9.65 6.78 9.08
C ASN A 189 -10.28 6.33 10.40
N ALA A 190 -9.62 6.56 11.53
CA ALA A 190 -10.08 6.16 12.86
C ALA A 190 -10.52 4.69 12.92
N PHE A 191 -9.69 3.79 12.41
CA PHE A 191 -9.97 2.36 12.51
C PHE A 191 -9.85 1.89 13.96
N GLU A 192 -10.80 1.04 14.38
CA GLU A 192 -10.80 0.35 15.68
C GLU A 192 -10.06 -0.98 15.59
N ILE A 193 -10.15 -1.64 14.42
CA ILE A 193 -9.52 -2.94 14.15
C ILE A 193 -8.87 -2.99 12.76
N VAL A 194 -7.66 -3.54 12.73
CA VAL A 194 -6.88 -3.81 11.54
C VAL A 194 -6.64 -5.31 11.41
N TYR A 195 -7.10 -5.90 10.33
CA TYR A 195 -6.76 -7.26 9.92
C TYR A 195 -5.53 -7.22 9.00
N LEU A 196 -4.46 -7.92 9.38
CA LEU A 196 -3.23 -8.02 8.58
C LEU A 196 -3.13 -9.41 7.94
N ALA A 197 -3.02 -9.45 6.62
CA ALA A 197 -2.83 -10.67 5.83
C ALA A 197 -1.75 -10.45 4.76
N LEU A 198 -0.47 -10.48 5.18
CA LEU A 198 0.67 -10.32 4.26
C LEU A 198 1.16 -11.67 3.71
N ASP A 199 1.97 -11.65 2.66
CA ASP A 199 2.40 -12.85 1.94
C ASP A 199 3.08 -13.86 2.89
N ASN A 200 2.89 -15.14 2.60
CA ASN A 200 3.56 -16.26 3.25
C ASN A 200 4.97 -16.47 2.67
N ASP A 201 5.77 -15.43 2.71
CA ASP A 201 7.20 -15.50 2.42
C ASP A 201 7.98 -14.69 3.46
N GLN A 202 9.31 -14.80 3.44
CA GLN A 202 10.15 -14.16 4.44
C GLN A 202 9.92 -12.64 4.49
N ALA A 203 9.80 -11.98 3.33
CA ALA A 203 9.62 -10.55 3.24
C ALA A 203 8.25 -10.13 3.81
N GLY A 204 7.18 -10.86 3.49
CA GLY A 204 5.84 -10.62 4.03
C GLY A 204 5.75 -10.85 5.53
N GLN A 205 6.41 -11.88 6.07
CA GLN A 205 6.44 -12.13 7.50
C GLN A 205 7.24 -11.07 8.28
N ASP A 206 8.39 -10.62 7.76
CA ASP A 206 9.16 -9.51 8.32
C ASP A 206 8.35 -8.20 8.33
N ALA A 207 7.68 -7.95 7.22
CA ALA A 207 6.76 -6.83 7.04
C ALA A 207 5.61 -6.88 8.06
N GLN A 208 5.01 -8.04 8.29
CA GLN A 208 3.91 -8.22 9.23
C GLN A 208 4.34 -7.94 10.67
N ARG A 209 5.49 -8.49 11.10
CA ARG A 209 6.07 -8.20 12.43
C ARG A 209 6.29 -6.70 12.63
N LYS A 210 6.82 -6.02 11.61
CA LYS A 210 7.04 -4.57 11.64
C LYS A 210 5.73 -3.79 11.72
N ALA A 211 4.71 -4.18 10.94
CA ALA A 211 3.40 -3.55 10.96
C ALA A 211 2.73 -3.67 12.34
N VAL A 212 2.74 -4.87 12.94
CA VAL A 212 2.23 -5.09 14.31
C VAL A 212 2.95 -4.19 15.32
N SER A 213 4.29 -4.15 15.26
CA SER A 213 5.09 -3.31 16.18
C SER A 213 4.74 -1.83 16.10
N ILE A 214 4.46 -1.34 14.89
CA ILE A 214 4.10 0.06 14.63
C ILE A 214 2.66 0.37 15.08
N LEU A 215 1.73 -0.57 14.94
CA LEU A 215 0.30 -0.34 15.16
C LEU A 215 -0.21 -0.73 16.57
N LYS A 216 0.52 -1.56 17.31
CA LYS A 216 0.08 -2.18 18.58
C LYS A 216 -0.46 -1.22 19.64
N ASN A 217 -0.02 0.04 19.63
CA ASN A 217 -0.40 1.05 20.63
C ASN A 217 -1.49 2.02 20.11
N THR A 218 -1.94 1.85 18.86
CA THR A 218 -2.83 2.80 18.20
C THR A 218 -4.15 2.17 17.79
N VAL A 219 -4.15 0.89 17.43
CA VAL A 219 -5.33 0.17 16.94
C VAL A 219 -5.22 -1.30 17.27
N LYS A 220 -6.37 -1.98 17.46
CA LYS A 220 -6.38 -3.44 17.62
C LYS A 220 -5.91 -4.09 16.33
N VAL A 221 -4.94 -4.99 16.41
CA VAL A 221 -4.41 -5.71 15.24
C VAL A 221 -4.75 -7.19 15.37
N GLU A 222 -5.41 -7.74 14.35
CA GLU A 222 -5.65 -9.18 14.20
C GLU A 222 -4.87 -9.70 13.00
N ILE A 223 -4.14 -10.79 13.19
CA ILE A 223 -3.35 -11.43 12.14
C ILE A 223 -4.20 -12.52 11.50
N ILE A 224 -4.29 -12.50 10.17
CA ILE A 224 -4.98 -13.51 9.37
C ILE A 224 -3.93 -14.44 8.76
N THR A 225 -4.03 -15.72 9.08
CA THR A 225 -3.07 -16.78 8.69
C THR A 225 -3.68 -17.87 7.83
N ASP A 226 -4.94 -17.75 7.40
CA ASP A 226 -5.63 -18.80 6.63
C ASP A 226 -4.84 -19.27 5.40
N HIS A 227 -4.21 -18.34 4.66
CA HIS A 227 -3.36 -18.70 3.51
C HIS A 227 -2.05 -19.36 3.93
N HIS A 228 -1.52 -19.02 5.11
CA HIS A 228 -0.33 -19.69 5.67
C HIS A 228 -0.67 -21.13 6.05
N GLU A 229 -1.81 -21.34 6.71
CA GLU A 229 -2.33 -22.65 7.14
C GLU A 229 -2.65 -23.55 5.94
N ALA A 230 -3.17 -22.98 4.86
CA ALA A 230 -3.38 -23.67 3.59
C ALA A 230 -2.09 -23.90 2.77
N GLY A 231 -0.93 -23.44 3.25
CA GLY A 231 0.36 -23.62 2.58
C GLY A 231 0.49 -22.84 1.27
N VAL A 232 -0.29 -21.77 1.06
CA VAL A 232 -0.23 -20.94 -0.14
C VAL A 232 0.38 -19.57 0.13
N LYS A 233 0.86 -18.93 -0.94
CA LYS A 233 1.61 -17.68 -0.87
C LYS A 233 0.78 -16.51 -0.35
N ASP A 234 -0.44 -16.33 -0.83
CA ASP A 234 -1.22 -15.10 -0.64
C ASP A 234 -2.73 -15.41 -0.61
N LEU A 235 -3.55 -14.40 -0.25
CA LEU A 235 -5.01 -14.58 -0.17
C LEU A 235 -5.64 -14.84 -1.54
N HIS A 236 -5.05 -14.37 -2.65
CA HIS A 236 -5.57 -14.69 -3.97
C HIS A 236 -5.41 -16.17 -4.31
N LYS A 237 -4.25 -16.77 -3.99
CA LYS A 237 -4.04 -18.22 -4.12
C LYS A 237 -4.98 -19.03 -3.23
N LEU A 238 -5.25 -18.55 -2.01
CA LEU A 238 -6.23 -19.18 -1.12
C LEU A 238 -7.64 -19.16 -1.73
N LEU A 239 -8.05 -18.04 -2.34
CA LEU A 239 -9.32 -17.95 -3.05
C LEU A 239 -9.37 -18.88 -4.26
N GLU A 240 -8.29 -18.99 -5.05
CA GLU A 240 -8.19 -19.91 -6.19
C GLU A 240 -8.41 -21.37 -5.76
N LEU A 241 -7.79 -21.83 -4.65
CA LEU A 241 -8.02 -23.17 -4.10
C LEU A 241 -9.49 -23.41 -3.75
N ARG A 242 -10.14 -22.42 -3.11
CA ARG A 242 -11.56 -22.51 -2.74
C ARG A 242 -12.48 -22.56 -3.96
N LEU A 243 -12.18 -21.81 -5.01
CA LEU A 243 -12.96 -21.81 -6.25
C LEU A 243 -12.72 -23.07 -7.10
N GLY A 244 -11.52 -23.66 -7.00
CA GLY A 244 -11.13 -24.90 -7.68
C GLY A 244 -11.66 -26.19 -7.03
N GLY A 245 -12.23 -26.11 -5.82
CA GLY A 245 -12.94 -27.22 -5.17
C GLY A 245 -12.08 -28.14 -4.30
N GLU A 246 -10.85 -27.76 -3.96
CA GLU A 246 -9.97 -28.62 -3.14
C GLU A 246 -10.09 -28.42 -1.62
N ASP A 247 -10.84 -27.43 -1.11
CA ASP A 247 -11.03 -27.32 0.33
C ASP A 247 -12.46 -26.98 0.82
N LYS A 248 -12.88 -27.76 1.82
CA LYS A 248 -14.16 -27.65 2.52
C LYS A 248 -14.11 -26.39 3.38
N LYS A 249 -15.00 -25.43 3.09
CA LYS A 249 -15.28 -24.21 3.88
C LYS A 249 -14.61 -24.22 5.27
N PRO A 250 -13.55 -23.45 5.52
CA PRO A 250 -13.32 -22.99 6.87
C PRO A 250 -14.51 -22.10 7.22
N LYS A 251 -15.31 -22.56 8.20
CA LYS A 251 -16.18 -21.65 8.92
C LYS A 251 -15.23 -20.66 9.56
N LEU A 252 -15.38 -19.37 9.26
CA LEU A 252 -15.02 -18.34 10.23
C LEU A 252 -15.52 -18.87 11.57
N LYS A 253 -14.61 -19.19 12.49
CA LYS A 253 -15.00 -19.19 13.91
C LYS A 253 -15.71 -17.86 14.05
N GLU A 254 -17.00 -17.91 14.38
CA GLU A 254 -17.87 -16.76 14.51
C GLU A 254 -17.04 -15.61 15.08
N VAL A 255 -16.68 -14.65 14.21
CA VAL A 255 -16.22 -13.36 14.68
C VAL A 255 -17.47 -12.78 15.27
N LYS A 256 -17.72 -13.12 16.54
CA LYS A 256 -18.82 -12.58 17.31
C LYS A 256 -18.68 -11.08 17.17
N ALA A 257 -19.74 -10.45 16.67
CA ALA A 257 -19.93 -9.02 16.83
C ALA A 257 -19.70 -8.70 18.31
N LEU A 258 -18.59 -8.01 18.60
CA LEU A 258 -18.26 -7.36 19.86
C LEU A 258 -17.55 -6.06 19.51
#